data_AF-A0A522C4G2-F1
#
_entry.id   AF-A0A522C4G2-F1
#
_cell.length_a   1.000
_cell.length_b   1.000
_cell.length_c   1.000
_cell.angle_alpha   90.00
_cell.angle_beta   90.00
_cell.angle_gamma   90.00
#
_symmetry.space_group_name_H-M   'P 1'
#
loop_
_entity.id
_entity.type
_entity.pdbx_description
1 polymer ?
#
loop_
_entity_poly.entity_id
_entity_poly.type
_entity_poly.pdbx_seq_one_letter_code
_entity_poly.pdbx_strand_id
1 'polypeptide(L)' 'MLQTYREHVAERAALGIPPLPLDAKQVAELIELIKNPHAGEEATLLDLLTHRVPPGVDDAAKVK' A
#
# COMPACT_ATOMS: atom_id res chain seq x y z
N MET A 1 5.54 4.66 -5.55
CA MET A 1 4.82 3.72 -4.66
C MET A 1 5.28 2.26 -4.75
N LEU A 2 4.84 1.44 -5.72
CA LEU A 2 4.89 -0.04 -5.61
C LEU A 2 6.28 -0.65 -5.44
N GLN A 3 7.27 -0.18 -6.19
CA GLN A 3 8.63 -0.69 -6.07
C GLN A 3 9.19 -0.45 -4.66
N THR A 4 9.10 0.79 -4.17
CA THR A 4 9.53 1.16 -2.82
C THR A 4 8.77 0.38 -1.74
N TYR A 5 7.47 0.11 -1.95
CA TYR A 5 6.70 -0.74 -1.05
C TYR A 5 7.25 -2.18 -1.02
N ARG A 6 7.60 -2.76 -2.18
CA ARG A 6 8.18 -4.11 -2.26
C ARG A 6 9.56 -4.19 -1.61
N GLU A 7 10.38 -3.17 -1.77
CA GLU A 7 11.68 -3.04 -1.10
C GLU A 7 11.50 -3.04 0.43
N HIS A 8 10.58 -2.23 0.95
CA HIS A 8 10.24 -2.20 2.38
C HIS A 8 9.72 -3.55 2.90
N VAL A 9 8.90 -4.25 2.12
CA VAL A 9 8.44 -5.61 2.47
C VAL A 9 9.62 -6.56 2.59
N ALA A 10 10.56 -6.53 1.64
CA ALA A 10 11.74 -7.39 1.65
C ALA A 10 12.66 -7.08 2.83
N GLU A 11 12.93 -5.80 3.11
CA GLU A 11 13.74 -5.35 4.24
C GLU A 11 13.17 -5.81 5.58
N ARG A 12 11.84 -5.69 5.75
CA ARG A 12 11.17 -6.08 6.99
C ARG A 12 11.02 -7.59 7.12
N ALA A 13 10.81 -8.29 6.01
CA ALA A 13 10.84 -9.75 5.99
C ALA A 13 12.21 -10.31 6.40
N ALA A 14 13.32 -9.65 6.01
CA ALA A 14 14.67 -10.03 6.46
C ALA A 14 14.86 -9.88 7.99
N LEU A 15 14.08 -8.99 8.62
CA LEU A 15 14.00 -8.82 10.07
C LEU A 15 12.93 -9.71 10.74
N GLY A 16 12.19 -10.52 9.96
CA GLY A 16 11.13 -11.39 10.46
C GLY A 16 9.85 -10.65 10.91
N ILE A 17 9.64 -9.41 10.45
CA ILE A 17 8.50 -8.56 10.86
C ILE A 17 7.64 -8.15 9.66
N PRO A 18 6.33 -7.94 9.84
CA PRO A 18 5.45 -7.51 8.76
C PRO A 18 5.76 -6.07 8.32
N PRO A 19 5.44 -5.69 7.06
CA PRO A 19 5.58 -4.31 6.60
C PRO A 19 4.71 -3.35 7.42
N LEU A 20 5.13 -2.09 7.48
CA LEU A 20 4.30 -1.02 8.05
C LEU A 20 3.04 -0.77 7.19
N PRO A 21 1.94 -0.29 7.79
CA PRO A 21 0.79 0.20 7.04
C PRO A 21 1.17 1.34 6.08
N LEU A 22 0.33 1.58 5.09
CA LEU A 22 0.50 2.69 4.16
C LEU A 22 0.21 4.02 4.84
N ASP A 23 1.06 5.01 4.58
CA ASP A 23 0.80 6.39 4.96
C ASP A 23 -0.13 7.10 3.96
N ALA A 24 -0.59 8.30 4.30
CA ALA A 24 -1.52 9.07 3.48
C ALA A 24 -1.00 9.37 2.07
N LYS A 25 0.32 9.59 1.92
CA LYS A 25 0.93 9.84 0.61
C LYS A 25 0.93 8.57 -0.23
N GLN A 26 1.27 7.43 0.37
CA GLN A 26 1.26 6.13 -0.28
C GLN A 26 -0.16 5.72 -0.70
N VAL A 27 -1.19 6.02 0.11
CA VAL A 27 -2.59 5.77 -0.27
C VAL A 27 -3.01 6.67 -1.44
N ALA A 28 -2.61 7.94 -1.47
CA ALA A 28 -2.88 8.82 -2.60
C ALA A 28 -2.24 8.30 -3.90
N GLU A 29 -0.97 7.88 -3.85
CA GLU A 29 -0.30 7.27 -5.00
C GLU A 29 -0.97 5.94 -5.42
N LEU A 30 -1.44 5.13 -4.46
CA LEU A 30 -2.16 3.88 -4.71
C LEU A 30 -3.48 4.13 -5.46
N ILE A 31 -4.23 5.17 -5.08
CA ILE A 31 -5.49 5.53 -5.76
C ILE A 31 -5.25 5.89 -7.23
N GLU A 32 -4.17 6.62 -7.54
CA GLU A 32 -3.83 6.92 -8.94
C GLU A 32 -3.48 5.65 -9.73
N LEU A 33 -2.79 4.68 -9.12
CA LEU A 33 -2.51 3.39 -9.75
C LEU A 33 -3.79 2.57 -9.98
N ILE A 34 -4.77 2.63 -9.06
CA ILE A 34 -6.05 1.93 -9.21
C ILE A 34 -6.87 2.50 -10.37
N LYS A 35 -6.81 3.81 -10.63
CA LYS A 35 -7.51 4.44 -11.76
C LYS A 35 -6.97 3.98 -13.11
N ASN A 36 -5.69 3.65 -13.20
CA ASN A 36 -5.05 3.18 -14.43
C ASN A 36 -4.08 2.03 -14.12
N PRO A 37 -4.59 0.83 -13.81
CA PRO A 37 -3.78 -0.27 -13.34
C PRO A 37 -2.90 -0.83 -14.46
N HIS A 38 -1.65 -1.11 -14.12
CA HIS A 38 -0.80 -1.92 -14.99
C HIS A 38 -1.32 -3.36 -15.01
N ALA A 39 -1.30 -3.99 -16.18
CA ALA A 39 -1.78 -5.35 -16.35
C ALA A 39 -1.06 -6.31 -15.40
N GLY A 40 -1.83 -7.09 -14.63
CA GLY A 40 -1.32 -8.09 -13.69
C GLY A 40 -1.06 -7.56 -12.27
N GLU A 41 -1.27 -6.28 -12.00
CA GLU A 41 -1.12 -5.69 -10.66
C GLU A 41 -2.45 -5.53 -9.91
N GLU A 42 -3.59 -5.85 -10.55
CA GLU A 42 -4.93 -5.55 -10.02
C GLU A 42 -5.18 -6.19 -8.65
N ALA A 43 -4.78 -7.46 -8.50
CA ALA A 43 -4.91 -8.18 -7.24
C ALA A 43 -4.03 -7.58 -6.13
N THR A 44 -2.81 -7.16 -6.47
CA THR A 44 -1.90 -6.49 -5.52
C THR A 44 -2.48 -5.16 -5.07
N LEU A 45 -2.95 -4.33 -6.01
CA LEU A 45 -3.52 -3.02 -5.70
C LEU A 45 -4.76 -3.16 -4.79
N LEU A 46 -5.61 -4.16 -5.06
CA LEU A 46 -6.75 -4.47 -4.22
C LEU A 46 -6.33 -4.91 -2.81
N ASP A 47 -5.37 -5.83 -2.70
CA ASP A 47 -4.87 -6.30 -1.40
C ASP A 47 -4.31 -5.14 -0.54
N LEU A 48 -3.54 -4.25 -1.16
CA LEU A 48 -3.01 -3.06 -0.49
C LEU A 48 -4.13 -2.16 0.03
N LEU A 49 -5.13 -1.87 -0.80
CA LEU A 49 -6.26 -1.02 -0.40
C LEU A 49 -7.08 -1.67 0.73
N THR A 50 -7.29 -2.99 0.66
CA THR A 50 -8.11 -3.71 1.63
C THR A 50 -7.40 -3.88 2.97
N HIS A 51 -6.12 -4.25 2.98
CA HIS A 51 -5.44 -4.75 4.18
C HIS A 51 -4.28 -3.88 4.68
N ARG A 52 -3.86 -2.86 3.93
CA ARG A 52 -2.68 -2.04 4.28
C ARG A 52 -2.98 -0.58 4.60
N VAL A 53 -4.23 -0.15 4.54
CA VAL A 53 -4.63 1.17 5.01
C VAL A 53 -5.12 1.09 6.46
N PRO A 54 -4.56 1.87 7.40
CA PRO A 54 -5.09 1.97 8.76
C PRO A 54 -6.59 2.31 8.77
N PRO A 55 -7.36 1.80 9.76
CA PRO A 55 -8.76 2.18 9.92
C PRO A 55 -8.93 3.46 10.76
N GLY A 56 -10.17 3.96 10.84
CA GLY A 56 -10.54 5.03 11.76
C GLY A 56 -10.30 6.43 11.21
N VAL A 57 -9.76 7.32 12.05
CA VAL A 57 -9.51 8.74 11.73
C VAL A 57 -8.06 9.02 11.31
N ASP A 58 -7.30 7.98 10.98
CA ASP A 58 -5.95 8.12 10.46
C ASP A 58 -5.95 8.89 9.12
N ASP A 59 -4.91 9.67 8.86
CA ASP A 59 -4.82 10.47 7.63
C ASP A 59 -4.86 9.59 6.37
N ALA A 60 -4.27 8.39 6.41
CA ALA A 60 -4.34 7.44 5.31
C ALA A 60 -5.75 6.86 5.14
N ALA A 61 -6.47 6.63 6.24
CA ALA A 61 -7.86 6.18 6.23
C ALA A 61 -8.79 7.22 5.59
N LYS A 62 -8.53 8.51 5.81
CA LYS A 62 -9.30 9.62 5.21
C LYS A 62 -9.09 9.75 3.70
N VAL A 63 -7.91 9.37 3.21
CA VAL A 63 -7.58 9.41 1.79
C VAL A 63 -8.23 8.24 1.03
N LYS A 64 -8.36 7.08 1.69
CA LYS A 64 -9.06 5.90 1.17
C LYS A 64 -10.57 6.12 1.06
#